data_AF-A0A1X9M788-F1
#
_entry.id   AF-A0A1X9M788-F1
#
_cell.length_a   1.000
_cell.length_b   1.000
_cell.length_c   1.000
_cell.angle_alpha   90.00
_cell.angle_beta   90.00
_cell.angle_gamma   90.00
#
_symmetry.space_group_name_H-M   'P 1'
#
loop_
_entity.id
_entity.type
_entity.pdbx_description
1 polymer ?
#
loop_
_entity_poly.entity_id
_entity_poly.type
_entity_poly.pdbx_seq_one_letter_code
_entity_poly.pdbx_strand_id
1 'polypeptide(L)' 'MNLSFTRQAHMQNLSDELLIETYYKAVELNLNHDFIELIRLEIAKRSLLDKIKLSS' A
#
# COMPACT_ATOMS: atom_id res chain seq x y z
N MET A 1 18.62 13.65 11.64
CA MET A 1 17.90 12.38 11.89
C MET A 1 16.75 12.30 10.91
N ASN A 2 16.82 11.36 9.96
CA ASN A 2 15.85 11.25 8.88
C ASN A 2 14.59 10.54 9.42
N LEU A 3 13.48 11.29 9.55
CA LEU A 3 12.17 10.84 10.07
C LEU A 3 11.42 9.88 9.10
N SER A 4 12.14 9.16 8.25
CA SER A 4 11.61 8.35 7.15
C SER A 4 11.72 6.84 7.37
N PHE A 5 12.41 6.37 8.42
CA PHE A 5 12.59 4.92 8.64
C PHE A 5 11.40 4.25 9.34
N THR A 6 10.60 4.98 10.14
CA THR A 6 9.56 4.37 10.99
C THR A 6 8.18 4.26 10.33
N ARG A 7 7.94 4.89 9.16
CA ARG A 7 6.61 4.88 8.52
C ARG A 7 6.29 3.63 7.69
N GLN A 8 7.27 2.78 7.38
CA GLN A 8 7.07 1.61 6.50
C GLN A 8 6.91 0.27 7.24
N ALA A 9 7.24 0.21 8.54
CA ALA A 9 7.22 -1.04 9.29
C ALA A 9 5.82 -1.67 9.41
N HIS A 10 4.75 -0.86 9.36
CA HIS A 10 3.39 -1.40 9.50
C HIS A 10 2.94 -2.20 8.27
N MET A 11 3.23 -1.73 7.06
CA MET A 11 2.76 -2.38 5.84
C MET A 11 3.53 -3.67 5.53
N GLN A 12 4.79 -3.76 5.95
CA GLN A 12 5.62 -4.97 5.76
C GLN A 12 5.10 -6.19 6.50
N ASN A 13 4.35 -6.00 7.59
CA ASN A 13 3.82 -7.08 8.41
C ASN A 13 2.43 -7.56 7.97
N LEU A 14 1.79 -6.87 7.03
CA LEU A 14 0.52 -7.31 6.48
C LEU A 14 0.73 -8.52 5.56
N SER A 15 -0.18 -9.49 5.60
CA SER A 15 -0.26 -10.51 4.56
C SER A 15 -0.60 -9.86 3.22
N ASP A 16 -0.29 -10.55 2.12
CA ASP A 16 -0.56 -10.02 0.78
C ASP A 16 -2.05 -9.73 0.57
N GLU A 17 -2.94 -10.60 1.06
CA GLU A 17 -4.39 -10.40 1.00
C GLU A 17 -4.84 -9.14 1.75
N LEU A 18 -4.40 -8.98 3.01
CA LEU A 18 -4.78 -7.84 3.84
C LEU A 18 -4.18 -6.53 3.30
N LEU A 19 -2.96 -6.56 2.74
CA LEU A 19 -2.33 -5.39 2.12
C LEU A 19 -3.14 -4.89 0.92
N ILE A 20 -3.62 -5.81 0.08
CA ILE A 20 -4.43 -5.50 -1.09
C ILE A 20 -5.81 -4.98 -0.68
N GLU A 21 -6.46 -5.61 0.31
CA GLU A 21 -7.73 -5.11 0.86
C GLU A 21 -7.57 -3.70 1.43
N THR A 22 -6.50 -3.46 2.18
CA THR A 22 -6.17 -2.15 2.76
C THR A 22 -6.00 -1.09 1.67
N TYR A 23 -5.36 -1.42 0.54
CA TYR A 23 -5.24 -0.51 -0.60
C TYR A 23 -6.62 -0.12 -1.15
N TYR A 24 -7.49 -1.10 -1.44
CA TYR A 24 -8.81 -0.81 -1.98
C TYR A 24 -9.66 0.01 -1.00
N LYS A 25 -9.61 -0.30 0.29
CA LYS A 25 -10.30 0.48 1.33
C LYS A 25 -9.77 1.90 1.44
N ALA A 26 -8.47 2.11 1.35
CA ALA A 26 -7.88 3.44 1.37
C ALA A 26 -8.32 4.31 0.18
N VAL A 27 -8.44 3.69 -1.00
CA VAL A 27 -8.96 4.34 -2.21
C VAL A 27 -10.46 4.62 -2.09
N GLU A 28 -11.26 3.65 -1.65
CA GLU A 28 -12.72 3.77 -1.45
C GLU A 28 -13.08 4.92 -0.48
N LEU A 29 -12.31 5.05 0.61
CA LEU A 29 -12.50 6.10 1.62
C LEU A 29 -11.86 7.44 1.23
N ASN A 30 -11.24 7.53 0.05
CA ASN A 30 -10.51 8.71 -0.43
C ASN A 30 -9.52 9.26 0.61
N LEU A 31 -8.73 8.37 1.21
CA LEU A 31 -7.71 8.75 2.18
C LEU A 31 -6.60 9.56 1.50
N ASN A 32 -5.72 10.16 2.31
CA ASN A 32 -4.60 10.96 1.79
C ASN A 32 -3.81 10.17 0.73
N HIS A 33 -3.54 10.81 -0.41
CA HIS A 33 -2.72 10.28 -1.49
C HIS A 33 -1.39 9.71 -1.01
N ASP A 34 -0.68 10.38 -0.09
CA ASP A 34 0.59 9.88 0.45
C ASP A 34 0.44 8.52 1.13
N PHE A 35 -0.70 8.28 1.78
CA PHE A 35 -0.99 7.01 2.45
C PHE A 35 -1.29 5.91 1.43
N ILE A 36 -2.09 6.21 0.41
CA ILE A 36 -2.39 5.28 -0.69
C ILE A 36 -1.10 4.91 -1.44
N GLU A 37 -0.24 5.88 -1.71
CA GLU A 37 1.04 5.66 -2.38
C GLU A 37 2.00 4.81 -1.55
N LEU A 38 2.04 4.97 -0.23
CA LEU A 38 2.83 4.10 0.64
C LEU A 38 2.41 2.63 0.52
N ILE A 39 1.11 2.36 0.45
CA ILE A 39 0.58 1.00 0.28
C ILE A 39 0.90 0.49 -1.13
N ARG A 40 0.69 1.32 -2.17
CA ARG A 40 1.00 0.98 -3.56
C ARG A 40 2.47 0.63 -3.77
N LEU A 41 3.39 1.37 -3.13
CA LEU A 41 4.82 1.10 -3.17
C LEU A 41 5.19 -0.24 -2.52
N GLU A 42 4.55 -0.61 -1.41
CA GLU A 42 4.77 -1.91 -0.78
C GLU A 42 4.20 -3.05 -1.65
N ILE A 43 3.02 -2.87 -2.26
CA ILE A 43 2.46 -3.82 -3.25
C ILE A 43 3.43 -4.01 -4.43
N ALA A 44 4.01 -2.92 -4.93
CA ALA A 44 5.02 -2.96 -5.99
C ALA A 44 6.28 -3.71 -5.56
N LYS A 45 6.79 -3.44 -4.35
CA LYS A 45 7.96 -4.11 -3.78
C LYS A 45 7.78 -5.63 -3.67
N ARG A 46 6.54 -6.09 -3.42
CA ARG A 46 6.19 -7.53 -3.35
C ARG A 46 5.85 -8.15 -4.70
N SER A 47 5.97 -7.40 -5.80
CA SER A 47 5.58 -7.86 -7.15
C SER A 47 4.11 -8.23 -7.27
N LEU A 48 3.22 -7.53 -6.55
CA LEU A 48 1.77 -7.79 -6.52
C LEU A 48 0.94 -6.78 -7.34
N LEU A 49 1.58 -5.95 -8.17
CA LEU A 49 0.87 -4.92 -8.96
C LEU A 49 -0.25 -5.50 -9.83
N ASP A 50 -0.10 -6.74 -10.31
CA ASP A 50 -1.14 -7.42 -11.09
C ASP A 50 -2.45 -7.63 -10.32
N LYS A 51 -2.43 -7.57 -8.99
CA LYS A 51 -3.60 -7.70 -8.12
C LYS A 51 -4.38 -6.40 -7.93
N ILE A 52 -3.77 -5.26 -8.27
CA ILE A 52 -4.38 -3.93 -8.18
C ILE A 52 -4.52 -3.22 -9.52
N LYS A 53 -4.29 -3.93 -10.64
CA LYS A 53 -4.43 -3.36 -11.98
C LYS A 53 -5.81 -2.72 -12.11
N LEU A 54 -5.83 -1.39 -12.22
CA LEU A 54 -6.94 -0.70 -12.88
C LEU A 54 -7.10 -1.39 -14.23
N SER A 55 -8.29 -1.91 -14.47
CA SER A 55 -8.69 -2.47 -15.77
C SER A 55 -8.16 -1.58 -16.89
N SER A 56 -7.40 -2.18 -17.81
CA SER A 56 -7.04 -1.54 -19.09
C SER A 56 -8.28 -1.16 -19.87
#